data_AF-A0A3M9ZFA2-F1
#
_entry.id   AF-A0A3M9ZFA2-F1
#
_cell.length_a   1.000
_cell.length_b   1.000
_cell.length_c   1.000
_cell.angle_alpha   90.00
_cell.angle_beta   90.00
_cell.angle_gamma   90.00
#
_symmetry.space_group_name_H-M   'P 1'
#
loop_
_entity.id
_entity.type
_entity.pdbx_description
1 polymer ?
#
loop_
_entity_poly.entity_id
_entity_poly.type
_entity_poly.pdbx_seq_one_letter_code
_entity_poly.pdbx_strand_id
1 'polypeptide(L)'
;MATAARKRGGRGGAGSRGVFAPAVRETIEYAERIHERPRACPMFPEVIGHSAITETICYMQGYLAGRIASTGKMPSRQEMRELRSAVLHDPKVSDIIVGTQRTVRLGVGDTYPSEF
;
A
#
# COMPACT_ATOMS: atom_id res chain seq x y z
N MET A 1 20.17 33.33 -38.78
CA MET A 1 19.62 33.51 -37.41
C MET A 1 19.19 32.16 -36.87
N ALA A 2 19.51 31.91 -35.60
CA ALA A 2 19.55 30.60 -34.98
C ALA A 2 18.19 29.98 -34.64
N THR A 3 18.21 28.64 -34.67
CA THR A 3 17.34 27.60 -34.08
C THR A 3 16.56 27.93 -32.81
N ALA A 4 15.33 27.41 -32.72
CA ALA A 4 14.93 26.47 -31.64
C ALA A 4 13.53 25.86 -31.91
N ALA A 5 13.49 24.72 -32.60
CA ALA A 5 12.36 23.81 -32.51
C ALA A 5 12.27 23.30 -31.07
N ARG A 6 11.23 23.71 -30.33
CA ARG A 6 10.94 23.22 -28.98
C ARG A 6 10.72 21.71 -29.03
N LYS A 7 11.74 20.99 -28.56
CA LYS A 7 11.71 19.56 -28.27
C LYS A 7 10.62 19.28 -27.24
N ARG A 8 9.46 18.78 -27.68
CA ARG A 8 8.45 18.16 -26.80
C ARG A 8 9.06 16.87 -26.22
N GLY A 9 9.76 17.01 -25.10
CA GLY A 9 10.22 15.89 -24.28
C GLY A 9 9.07 15.30 -23.46
N GLY A 10 8.08 14.71 -24.13
CA GLY A 10 7.06 13.88 -23.49
C GLY A 10 7.49 12.43 -23.52
N ARG A 11 8.30 11.99 -22.55
CA ARG A 11 8.60 10.56 -22.32
C ARG A 11 9.19 10.33 -20.92
N GLY A 12 8.39 10.62 -19.90
CA GLY A 12 8.74 10.35 -18.49
C GLY A 12 7.89 9.28 -17.80
N GLY A 13 6.75 8.86 -18.37
CA GLY A 13 5.74 8.10 -17.60
C GLY A 13 5.63 6.59 -17.87
N ALA A 14 6.30 6.06 -18.89
CA ALA A 14 6.12 4.66 -19.30
C ALA A 14 7.23 3.72 -18.79
N GLY A 15 8.45 4.22 -18.57
CA GLY A 15 9.60 3.40 -18.18
C GLY A 15 9.64 3.06 -16.69
N SER A 16 9.13 3.93 -15.83
CA SER A 16 9.18 3.76 -14.37
C SER A 16 8.06 2.89 -13.81
N ARG A 17 6.87 2.91 -14.44
CA ARG A 17 5.80 1.97 -14.09
C ARG A 17 6.24 0.51 -14.25
N GLY A 18 7.03 0.21 -15.28
CA GLY A 18 7.55 -1.16 -15.49
C GLY A 18 8.58 -1.60 -14.45
N VAL A 19 9.42 -0.69 -13.98
CA VAL A 19 10.48 -0.99 -13.00
C VAL A 19 9.91 -1.30 -11.62
N PHE A 20 8.86 -0.59 -11.20
CA PHE A 20 8.23 -0.77 -9.89
C PHE A 20 6.98 -1.65 -9.94
N ALA A 21 6.54 -2.11 -11.12
CA ALA A 21 5.41 -3.02 -11.27
C ALA A 21 5.54 -4.30 -10.42
N PRO A 22 6.71 -4.95 -10.30
CA PRO A 22 6.86 -6.09 -9.39
C PRO A 22 6.59 -5.72 -7.94
N ALA A 23 7.09 -4.58 -7.46
CA ALA A 23 6.87 -4.11 -6.09
C ALA A 23 5.38 -3.84 -5.81
N VAL A 24 4.66 -3.24 -6.76
CA VAL A 24 3.22 -3.01 -6.67
C VAL A 24 2.47 -4.34 -6.62
N ARG A 25 2.74 -5.24 -7.58
CA ARG A 25 2.08 -6.55 -7.67
C ARG A 25 2.29 -7.37 -6.40
N GLU A 26 3.52 -7.47 -5.92
CA GLU A 26 3.82 -8.22 -4.69
C GLU A 26 3.16 -7.60 -3.46
N THR A 27 3.00 -6.28 -3.43
CA THR A 27 2.26 -5.61 -2.35
C THR A 27 0.78 -5.99 -2.37
N ILE A 28 0.16 -6.04 -3.55
CA ILE A 28 -1.24 -6.46 -3.73
C ILE A 28 -1.42 -7.94 -3.37
N GLU A 29 -0.53 -8.81 -3.83
CA GLU A 29 -0.53 -10.25 -3.48
C GLU A 29 -0.32 -10.47 -1.97
N TYR A 30 0.52 -9.64 -1.33
CA TYR A 30 0.69 -9.69 0.12
C TYR A 30 -0.60 -9.27 0.85
N ALA A 31 -1.29 -8.26 0.33
CA ALA A 31 -2.61 -7.86 0.82
C ALA A 31 -3.60 -9.04 0.76
N GLU A 32 -3.71 -9.71 -0.38
CA GLU A 32 -4.60 -10.87 -0.55
C GLU A 32 -4.30 -11.99 0.45
N ARG A 33 -3.02 -12.29 0.70
CA ARG A 33 -2.63 -13.26 1.74
C ARG A 33 -3.07 -12.86 3.15
N ILE A 34 -2.98 -11.57 3.48
CA ILE A 34 -3.50 -11.05 4.76
C ILE A 34 -5.01 -11.27 4.83
N HIS A 35 -5.75 -10.96 3.76
CA HIS A 35 -7.19 -11.13 3.73
C HIS A 35 -7.61 -12.59 3.93
N GLU A 36 -6.97 -13.53 3.22
CA GLU A 36 -7.28 -14.95 3.31
C GLU A 36 -6.87 -15.57 4.65
N ARG A 37 -5.68 -15.22 5.16
CA ARG A 37 -5.06 -15.82 6.34
C ARG A 37 -4.23 -14.81 7.12
N PRO A 38 -4.85 -13.92 7.92
CA PRO A 38 -4.13 -12.88 8.66
C PRO A 38 -3.02 -13.42 9.55
N ARG A 39 -3.28 -14.54 10.24
CA ARG A 39 -2.31 -15.21 11.14
C ARG A 39 -1.12 -15.87 10.42
N ALA A 40 -1.22 -16.06 9.10
CA ALA A 40 -0.10 -16.53 8.28
C ALA A 40 0.84 -15.40 7.86
N CYS A 41 0.49 -14.14 8.15
CA CYS A 41 1.29 -12.95 7.89
C CYS A 41 1.87 -12.44 9.22
N PRO A 42 2.97 -13.03 9.73
CA PRO A 42 3.50 -12.71 11.07
C PRO A 42 4.00 -11.27 11.20
N MET A 43 4.25 -10.61 10.07
CA MET A 43 4.66 -9.21 10.04
C MET A 43 3.47 -8.25 9.97
N PHE A 44 2.25 -8.71 9.70
CA PHE A 44 1.08 -7.83 9.70
C PHE A 44 0.66 -7.61 11.16
N PRO A 45 0.52 -6.34 11.61
CA PRO A 45 0.17 -6.06 12.99
C PRO A 45 -1.18 -6.70 13.32
N GLU A 46 -1.34 -7.18 14.56
CA GLU A 46 -2.68 -7.46 15.10
C GLU A 46 -3.38 -6.11 15.22
N VAL A 47 -4.25 -5.82 14.25
CA VAL A 47 -4.89 -4.52 14.15
C VAL A 47 -6.14 -4.51 15.03
N ILE A 48 -6.04 -3.89 16.21
CA ILE A 48 -7.11 -3.88 17.22
C ILE A 48 -7.69 -2.47 17.35
N GLY A 49 -9.00 -2.32 17.19
CA GLY A 49 -9.74 -1.11 17.58
C GLY A 49 -9.79 0.05 16.56
N HIS A 50 -9.98 1.27 17.05
CA HIS A 50 -10.38 2.44 16.25
C HIS A 50 -9.35 2.94 15.22
N SER A 51 -8.06 2.60 15.37
CA SER A 51 -6.96 3.01 14.48
C SER A 51 -6.72 2.05 13.30
N ALA A 52 -7.53 1.00 13.19
CA ALA A 52 -7.15 -0.16 12.42
C ALA A 52 -7.06 0.07 10.89
N ILE A 53 -7.88 0.99 10.38
CA ILE A 53 -7.79 1.45 8.99
C ILE A 53 -6.45 2.16 8.74
N THR A 54 -6.09 3.11 9.61
CA THR A 54 -4.89 3.92 9.46
C THR A 54 -3.64 3.05 9.58
N GLU A 55 -3.62 2.12 10.53
CA GLU A 55 -2.52 1.16 10.70
C GLU A 55 -2.35 0.26 9.48
N THR A 56 -3.46 -0.25 8.94
CA THR A 56 -3.44 -1.06 7.69
C THR A 56 -2.88 -0.25 6.53
N ILE A 57 -3.32 1.00 6.34
CA ILE A 57 -2.83 1.88 5.27
C ILE A 57 -1.34 2.16 5.44
N CYS A 58 -0.89 2.53 6.64
CA CYS A 58 0.51 2.79 6.95
C CYS A 58 1.38 1.55 6.69
N TYR A 59 0.89 0.39 7.10
CA TYR A 59 1.57 -0.88 6.90
C TYR A 59 1.77 -1.18 5.41
N MET A 60 0.71 -1.09 4.61
CA MET A 60 0.78 -1.37 3.16
C MET A 60 1.69 -0.38 2.44
N GLN A 61 1.66 0.90 2.84
CA GLN A 61 2.58 1.91 2.31
C GLN A 61 4.04 1.63 2.68
N GLY A 62 4.30 1.22 3.93
CA GLY A 62 5.63 0.83 4.40
C GLY A 62 6.17 -0.40 3.66
N TYR A 63 5.33 -1.41 3.47
CA TYR A 63 5.69 -2.61 2.70
C TYR A 63 6.06 -2.25 1.26
N LEU A 64 5.23 -1.46 0.57
CA LEU A 64 5.52 -0.95 -0.77
C LEU A 64 6.85 -0.18 -0.82
N ALA A 65 7.09 0.72 0.14
CA ALA A 65 8.33 1.47 0.21
C ALA A 65 9.55 0.57 0.40
N GLY A 66 9.46 -0.47 1.24
CA GLY A 66 10.50 -1.48 1.41
C GLY A 66 10.78 -2.27 0.13
N ARG A 67 9.73 -2.70 -0.59
CA ARG A 67 9.89 -3.38 -1.88
C ARG A 67 10.52 -2.48 -2.94
N ILE A 68 10.10 -1.22 -3.02
CA ILE A 68 10.73 -0.22 -3.90
C ILE A 68 12.20 -0.02 -3.55
N ALA A 69 12.53 0.15 -2.27
CA ALA A 69 13.91 0.33 -1.81
C ALA A 69 14.79 -0.88 -2.18
N SER A 70 14.26 -2.10 -2.10
CA SER A 70 14.96 -3.33 -2.49
C SER A 70 15.32 -3.40 -3.98
N THR A 71 14.68 -2.59 -4.84
CA THR A 71 15.04 -2.49 -6.26
C THR A 71 16.32 -1.69 -6.51
N GLY A 72 16.87 -1.02 -5.49
CA GLY A 72 18.03 -0.14 -5.60
C GLY A 72 17.75 1.16 -6.37
N LYS A 73 16.49 1.44 -6.71
CA LYS A 73 16.07 2.62 -7.47
C LYS A 73 15.16 3.50 -6.64
N MET A 74 15.31 4.81 -6.82
CA MET A 74 14.51 5.79 -6.11
C MET A 74 13.46 6.39 -7.07
N PRO A 75 12.16 6.17 -6.84
CA PRO A 75 11.12 6.85 -7.61
C PRO A 75 11.14 8.35 -7.31
N SER A 76 10.77 9.15 -8.31
CA SER A 76 10.42 10.54 -8.10
C SER A 76 9.19 10.68 -7.20
N ARG A 77 8.96 11.89 -6.65
CA ARG A 77 7.79 12.18 -5.81
C ARG A 77 6.46 11.88 -6.51
N GLN A 78 6.39 12.17 -7.81
CA GLN A 78 5.19 11.93 -8.61
C GLN A 78 4.96 10.43 -8.81
N GLU A 79 6.02 9.67 -9.13
CA GLU A 79 5.94 8.22 -9.29
C GLU A 79 5.54 7.55 -7.97
N MET A 80 6.13 7.94 -6.85
CA MET A 80 5.75 7.40 -5.54
C MET A 80 4.29 7.71 -5.18
N ARG A 81 3.74 8.83 -5.65
CA ARG A 81 2.30 9.14 -5.50
C ARG A 81 1.45 8.21 -6.36
N GLU A 82 1.82 7.98 -7.61
CA GLU A 82 1.12 7.06 -8.52
C GLU A 82 1.16 5.62 -8.02
N LEU A 83 2.32 5.14 -7.55
CA LEU A 83 2.48 3.79 -7.02
C LEU A 83 1.64 3.57 -5.75
N ARG A 84 1.66 4.53 -4.82
CA ARG A 84 0.79 4.47 -3.63
C ARG A 84 -0.69 4.50 -4.00
N SER A 85 -1.06 5.34 -4.96
CA SER A 85 -2.44 5.40 -5.44
C SER A 85 -2.88 4.08 -6.07
N ALA A 86 -2.01 3.44 -6.87
CA ALA A 86 -2.31 2.16 -7.50
C ALA A 86 -2.54 1.05 -6.47
N VAL A 87 -1.70 0.98 -5.43
CA VAL A 87 -1.85 -0.02 -4.36
C VAL A 87 -3.09 0.26 -3.51
N LEU A 88 -3.30 1.49 -3.04
CA LEU A 88 -4.37 1.78 -2.08
C LEU A 88 -5.78 1.76 -2.69
N HIS A 89 -5.90 1.92 -4.00
CA HIS A 89 -7.18 1.80 -4.71
C HIS A 89 -7.35 0.42 -5.37
N ASP A 90 -6.42 -0.51 -5.15
CA ASP A 90 -6.63 -1.89 -5.57
C ASP A 90 -7.76 -2.51 -4.73
N PRO A 91 -8.73 -3.22 -5.35
CA PRO A 91 -9.83 -3.85 -4.62
C PRO A 91 -9.36 -4.77 -3.50
N LYS A 92 -8.29 -5.54 -3.71
CA LYS A 92 -7.80 -6.50 -2.70
C LYS A 92 -7.23 -5.81 -1.46
N VAL A 93 -6.59 -4.66 -1.66
CA VAL A 93 -6.07 -3.83 -0.57
C VAL A 93 -7.24 -3.12 0.13
N SER A 94 -8.20 -2.63 -0.63
CA SER A 94 -9.42 -1.99 -0.11
C SER A 94 -10.24 -2.96 0.74
N ASP A 95 -10.32 -4.22 0.35
CA ASP A 95 -11.07 -5.27 1.07
C ASP A 95 -10.47 -5.57 2.45
N ILE A 96 -9.15 -5.44 2.62
CA ILE A 96 -8.53 -5.53 3.95
C ILE A 96 -8.85 -4.29 4.78
N ILE A 97 -8.78 -3.11 4.18
CA ILE A 97 -9.08 -1.85 4.88
C ILE A 97 -10.53 -1.86 5.40
N VAL A 98 -11.48 -2.29 4.56
CA VAL A 98 -12.90 -2.42 4.90
C VAL A 98 -13.16 -3.63 5.81
N GLY A 99 -12.49 -4.76 5.57
CA GLY A 99 -12.60 -5.97 6.37
C GLY A 99 -12.15 -5.73 7.82
N THR A 100 -11.03 -5.04 8.00
CA THR A 100 -10.52 -4.58 9.29
C THR A 100 -11.52 -3.64 9.99
N GLN A 101 -12.18 -2.73 9.27
CA GLN A 101 -13.25 -1.89 9.82
C GLN A 101 -14.44 -2.72 10.34
N ARG A 102 -14.77 -3.82 9.66
CA ARG A 102 -15.85 -4.73 10.06
C ARG A 102 -15.48 -5.55 11.30
N THR A 103 -14.25 -6.05 11.39
CA THR A 103 -13.76 -6.77 12.59
C THR A 103 -13.78 -5.87 13.82
N VAL A 104 -13.36 -4.60 13.69
CA VAL A 104 -13.43 -3.61 14.78
C VAL A 104 -14.88 -3.34 15.19
N ARG A 105 -15.81 -3.24 14.24
CA ARG A 105 -17.23 -3.03 14.54
C ARG A 105 -17.90 -4.25 15.21
N LEU A 106 -17.47 -5.46 14.88
CA LEU A 106 -18.01 -6.70 15.46
C LEU A 106 -17.30 -7.07 16.78
N GLY A 107 -16.12 -6.53 17.04
CA GLY A 107 -15.38 -6.66 18.31
C GLY A 107 -15.85 -5.71 19.42
N VAL A 108 -16.84 -4.84 19.19
CA VAL A 108 -17.54 -4.06 20.24
C VAL A 108 -18.58 -4.96 20.95
N GLY A 109 -18.13 -6.15 21.35
CA GLY A 109 -18.90 -7.15 22.09
C GLY A 109 -18.06 -7.85 23.16
N ASP A 110 -16.73 -7.76 23.11
CA ASP A 110 -15.86 -8.43 24.07
C ASP A 110 -15.19 -7.40 24.99
N THR A 111 -15.78 -7.26 26.18
CA THR A 111 -15.15 -6.92 27.47
C THR A 111 -13.79 -6.21 27.42
N TYR A 112 -13.79 -4.92 27.75
CA TYR A 112 -12.69 -4.35 28.51
C TYR A 112 -12.66 -5.06 29.88
N PRO A 113 -11.56 -5.68 30.33
CA PRO A 113 -11.36 -5.84 31.76
C PRO A 113 -11.21 -4.42 32.33
N SER A 114 -12.22 -3.99 33.07
CA SER A 114 -12.18 -2.78 33.87
C SER A 114 -11.23 -3.00 35.05
N GLU A 115 -9.95 -2.78 34.84
CA GLU A 115 -8.99 -2.60 35.94
C GLU A 115 -8.03 -1.48 35.59
N PHE A 116 -8.37 -0.26 36.04
CA PHE A 116 -7.52 0.70 36.75
C PHE A 116 -8.39 1.75 37.44
#